data_AF-A0A8T4YV49-F1
#
_entry.id   AF-A0A8T4YV49-F1
#
_cell.length_a   1.000
_cell.length_b   1.000
_cell.length_c   1.000
_cell.angle_alpha   90.00
_cell.angle_beta   90.00
_cell.angle_gamma   90.00
#
_symmetry.space_group_name_H-M   'P 1'
#
loop_
_entity.id
_entity.type
_entity.pdbx_description
1 polymer ?
#
loop_
_entity_poly.entity_id
_entity_poly.type
_entity_poly.pdbx_seq_one_letter_code
_entity_poly.pdbx_strand_id
1 'polypeptide(L)'
;VAGGTRSYDVNLLTDNGRVSRIDPGYIIGLEVMGIPRMARKIVEQAIARGEIILTEWDNASMAWRHKAAAMGIPFIPVRHMMGADGFKYSGAVKVECPFTGEEVVLVPALYTDVALIHVHE
;
A
#
# COMPACT_ATOMS: atom_id res chain seq x y z
N VAL A 1 -8.96 -0.78 -1.43
CA VAL A 1 -8.49 0.62 -1.28
C VAL A 1 -6.98 0.61 -1.28
N ALA A 2 -6.35 1.46 -2.10
CA ALA A 2 -4.90 1.56 -2.19
C ALA A 2 -4.50 3.02 -2.01
N GLY A 3 -3.59 3.29 -1.08
CA GLY A 3 -3.16 4.66 -0.78
C GLY A 3 -1.91 4.68 0.09
N GLY A 4 -1.10 5.73 -0.06
CA GLY A 4 0.08 5.98 0.80
C GLY A 4 -0.35 6.26 2.24
N THR A 5 -0.44 7.54 2.60
CA THR A 5 -0.91 8.00 3.91
C THR A 5 -2.40 8.33 3.86
N ARG A 6 -3.27 7.40 4.28
CA ARG A 6 -4.73 7.54 4.15
C ARG A 6 -5.47 6.98 5.37
N SER A 7 -5.81 7.83 6.33
CA SER A 7 -6.34 7.33 7.61
C SER A 7 -7.86 7.46 7.73
N TYR A 8 -8.47 8.59 7.33
CA TYR A 8 -9.91 8.82 7.52
C TYR A 8 -10.80 8.10 6.52
N ASP A 9 -10.40 8.09 5.25
CA ASP A 9 -11.08 7.41 4.15
C ASP A 9 -11.11 5.89 4.36
N VAL A 10 -9.99 5.31 4.82
CA VAL A 10 -9.90 3.87 5.07
C VAL A 10 -10.73 3.46 6.29
N ASN A 11 -10.73 4.26 7.36
CA ASN A 11 -11.61 4.02 8.51
C ASN A 11 -13.08 4.04 8.09
N LEU A 12 -13.51 5.08 7.37
CA LEU A 12 -14.90 5.21 6.92
C LEU A 12 -15.35 4.01 6.08
N LEU A 13 -14.51 3.55 5.15
CA LEU A 13 -14.85 2.43 4.28
C LEU A 13 -14.84 1.08 5.03
N THR A 14 -13.90 0.90 5.96
CA THR A 14 -13.76 -0.34 6.73
C THR A 14 -14.86 -0.47 7.79
N ASP A 15 -15.20 0.61 8.48
CA ASP A 15 -16.27 0.63 9.49
C ASP A 15 -17.65 0.29 8.88
N ASN A 16 -17.84 0.54 7.58
CA ASN A 16 -19.06 0.21 6.84
C ASN A 16 -19.00 -1.15 6.11
N GLY A 17 -17.94 -1.94 6.31
CA GLY A 17 -17.77 -3.25 5.67
C GLY A 17 -17.69 -3.18 4.13
N ARG A 18 -17.23 -2.06 3.57
CA ARG A 18 -17.18 -1.83 2.11
C ARG A 18 -15.82 -2.14 1.48
N VAL A 19 -14.94 -2.81 2.22
CA VAL A 19 -13.56 -3.09 1.80
C VAL A 19 -13.26 -4.57 1.95
N SER A 20 -12.75 -5.18 0.90
CA SER A 20 -12.24 -6.57 0.90
C SER A 20 -10.73 -6.66 0.76
N ARG A 21 -10.07 -5.58 0.30
CA ARG A 21 -8.61 -5.52 0.13
C ARG A 21 -8.05 -4.13 0.41
N ILE A 22 -6.92 -4.08 1.11
CA ILE A 22 -6.25 -2.85 1.50
C ILE A 22 -4.76 -2.96 1.13
N ASP A 23 -4.27 -1.97 0.37
CA ASP A 23 -2.86 -1.80 0.03
C ASP A 23 -2.36 -0.48 0.69
N PRO A 24 -1.87 -0.52 1.94
CA PRO A 24 -1.43 0.68 2.65
C PRO A 24 0.07 0.98 2.47
N GLY A 25 0.41 2.27 2.39
CA GLY A 25 1.74 2.77 2.79
C GLY A 25 1.81 3.06 4.29
N TYR A 26 0.73 3.64 4.82
CA TYR A 26 0.48 3.97 6.22
C TYR A 26 -1.01 4.29 6.41
N ILE A 27 -1.75 3.56 7.26
CA ILE A 27 -3.22 3.59 7.17
C ILE A 27 -4.01 3.62 8.50
N ILE A 28 -3.34 3.63 9.66
CA ILE A 28 -4.04 3.52 10.95
C ILE A 28 -3.68 4.64 11.95
N GLY A 29 -2.66 5.47 11.71
CA GLY A 29 -2.42 6.63 12.57
C GLY A 29 -3.19 7.86 12.10
N LEU A 30 -3.96 8.48 12.98
CA LEU A 30 -4.51 9.82 12.78
C LEU A 30 -3.46 10.90 13.14
N GLU A 31 -2.19 10.63 12.82
CA GLU A 31 -1.04 11.47 13.18
C GLU A 31 -1.08 11.84 14.68
N VAL A 32 -1.31 13.12 14.97
CA VAL A 32 -1.38 13.70 16.32
C VAL A 32 -2.52 13.11 17.17
N MET A 33 -3.62 12.65 16.55
CA MET A 33 -4.77 12.09 17.28
C MET A 33 -4.58 10.61 17.65
N GLY A 34 -3.45 10.00 17.25
CA GLY A 34 -3.11 8.62 17.58
C GLY A 34 -3.90 7.58 16.77
N ILE A 35 -3.96 6.35 17.29
CA ILE A 35 -4.58 5.22 16.59
C ILE A 35 -6.07 5.12 16.96
N PRO A 36 -7.01 5.15 15.98
CA PRO A 36 -8.41 4.90 16.25
C PRO A 36 -8.61 3.44 16.66
N ARG A 37 -8.85 3.22 17.96
CA ARG A 37 -8.93 1.88 18.56
C ARG A 37 -10.02 1.00 17.94
N MET A 38 -11.16 1.60 17.56
CA MET A 38 -12.28 0.85 17.00
C MET A 38 -11.97 0.36 15.59
N ALA A 39 -11.55 1.27 14.70
CA ALA A 39 -11.18 0.92 13.33
C ALA A 39 -10.06 -0.14 13.30
N ARG A 40 -9.02 0.03 14.14
CA ARG A 40 -7.96 -0.97 14.32
C ARG A 40 -8.54 -2.34 14.69
N LYS A 41 -9.40 -2.41 15.70
CA LYS A 41 -10.01 -3.67 16.16
C LYS A 41 -10.87 -4.31 15.07
N ILE A 42 -11.65 -3.52 14.33
CA ILE A 42 -12.49 -4.00 13.23
C ILE A 42 -11.61 -4.61 12.12
N VAL A 43 -10.56 -3.91 11.70
CA VAL A 43 -9.61 -4.38 10.70
C VAL A 43 -8.92 -5.67 11.16
N GLU A 44 -8.37 -5.71 12.37
CA GLU A 44 -7.71 -6.90 12.92
C GLU A 44 -8.64 -8.13 12.92
N GLN A 45 -9.90 -7.93 13.33
CA GLN A 45 -10.89 -9.01 13.34
C GLN A 45 -11.29 -9.45 11.94
N ALA A 46 -11.48 -8.51 11.00
CA ALA A 46 -11.83 -8.82 9.62
C ALA A 46 -10.69 -9.57 8.90
N ILE A 47 -9.43 -9.20 9.17
CA ILE A 47 -8.25 -9.94 8.69
C ILE A 47 -8.24 -11.35 9.27
N ALA A 48 -8.47 -11.51 10.58
CA ALA A 48 -8.50 -12.82 11.23
C ALA A 48 -9.61 -13.74 10.70
N ARG A 49 -10.73 -13.16 10.24
CA ARG A 49 -11.83 -13.89 9.58
C ARG A 49 -11.60 -14.11 8.08
N GLY A 50 -10.55 -13.54 7.49
CA GLY A 50 -10.28 -13.61 6.05
C GLY A 50 -11.20 -12.74 5.19
N GLU A 51 -11.90 -11.79 5.79
CA GLU A 51 -12.80 -10.84 5.09
C GLU A 51 -12.04 -9.71 4.40
N ILE A 52 -10.89 -9.32 4.97
CA ILE A 52 -9.99 -8.30 4.41
C ILE A 52 -8.61 -8.91 4.16
N ILE A 53 -8.10 -8.69 2.94
CA ILE A 53 -6.72 -8.98 2.58
C ILE A 53 -5.89 -7.70 2.71
N LEU A 54 -4.83 -7.75 3.50
CA LEU A 54 -3.86 -6.65 3.65
C LEU A 54 -2.61 -6.94 2.82
N THR A 55 -2.16 -5.98 2.01
CA THR A 55 -0.90 -6.06 1.27
C THR A 55 -0.04 -4.85 1.61
N GLU A 56 0.93 -5.03 2.50
CA GLU A 56 1.71 -3.91 3.07
C GLU A 56 2.73 -3.35 2.09
N TRP A 57 2.84 -2.02 2.07
CA TRP A 57 3.85 -1.28 1.33
C TRP A 57 4.42 -0.18 2.21
N ASP A 58 5.60 0.32 1.90
CA ASP A 58 6.05 1.61 2.44
C ASP A 58 5.52 2.77 1.58
N ASN A 59 5.57 3.99 2.13
CA ASN A 59 5.07 5.19 1.45
C ASN A 59 5.76 5.46 0.11
N ALA A 60 7.07 5.20 0.01
CA ALA A 60 7.81 5.44 -1.21
C ALA A 60 7.41 4.40 -2.28
N SER A 61 7.27 3.14 -1.90
CA SER A 61 6.74 2.07 -2.76
C SER A 61 5.39 2.47 -3.33
N MET A 62 4.43 2.93 -2.52
CA MET A 62 3.12 3.35 -3.02
C MET A 62 3.22 4.47 -4.07
N ALA A 63 4.04 5.49 -3.83
CA ALA A 63 4.26 6.56 -4.82
C ALA A 63 4.87 6.01 -6.13
N TRP A 64 5.84 5.11 -6.01
CA TRP A 64 6.49 4.49 -7.16
C TRP A 64 5.58 3.55 -7.95
N ARG A 65 4.67 2.84 -7.29
CA ARG A 65 3.63 2.02 -7.94
C ARG A 65 2.70 2.87 -8.81
N HIS A 66 2.25 4.01 -8.29
CA HIS A 66 1.45 4.95 -9.08
C HIS A 66 2.26 5.56 -10.22
N LYS A 67 3.54 5.89 -9.99
CA LYS A 67 4.43 6.39 -11.05
C LYS A 67 4.62 5.35 -12.17
N ALA A 68 4.84 4.09 -11.83
CA ALA A 68 4.95 3.00 -12.80
C ALA A 68 3.69 2.89 -13.67
N ALA A 69 2.50 2.94 -13.05
CA ALA A 69 1.23 2.94 -13.76
C ALA A 69 1.09 4.15 -14.69
N ALA A 70 1.46 5.35 -14.23
CA ALA A 70 1.44 6.58 -15.04
C ALA A 70 2.42 6.54 -16.22
N MET A 71 3.56 5.86 -16.06
CA MET A 71 4.54 5.63 -17.13
C MET A 71 4.11 4.53 -18.12
N GLY A 72 3.05 3.77 -17.83
CA GLY A 72 2.61 2.65 -18.66
C GLY A 72 3.54 1.43 -18.60
N ILE A 73 4.34 1.30 -17.55
CA ILE A 73 5.26 0.17 -17.34
C ILE A 73 4.72 -0.78 -16.27
N PRO A 74 4.99 -2.10 -16.34
CA PRO A 74 4.42 -3.08 -15.42
C PRO A 74 5.01 -3.00 -14.00
N PHE A 75 6.21 -2.46 -13.85
CA PHE A 75 6.91 -2.32 -12.57
C PHE A 75 7.96 -1.22 -12.66
N ILE A 76 8.47 -0.79 -11.51
CA ILE A 76 9.63 0.10 -11.42
C ILE A 76 10.69 -0.53 -10.50
N PRO A 77 11.97 -0.57 -10.92
CA PRO A 77 13.04 -1.05 -10.07
C PRO A 77 13.36 -0.01 -8.99
N VAL A 78 13.55 -0.47 -7.76
CA VAL A 78 13.88 0.35 -6.59
C VAL A 78 14.94 -0.37 -5.76
N ARG A 79 15.64 0.37 -4.90
CA ARG A 79 16.68 -0.19 -4.01
C ARG A 79 16.22 -0.35 -2.56
N HIS A 80 15.20 0.38 -2.15
CA HIS A 80 14.66 0.29 -0.79
C HIS A 80 13.81 -1.01 -0.65
N MET A 81 13.33 -1.30 0.56
CA MET A 81 12.67 -2.56 0.99
C MET A 81 13.58 -3.77 1.25
N MET A 82 14.79 -3.84 0.69
CA MET A 82 15.67 -5.04 0.80
C MET A 82 16.01 -5.51 2.22
N GLY A 83 16.02 -4.59 3.19
CA GLY A 83 16.32 -4.88 4.60
C GLY A 83 15.09 -5.06 5.49
N ALA A 84 13.88 -5.04 4.94
CA ALA A 84 12.63 -5.11 5.70
C ALA A 84 11.85 -6.40 5.38
N ASP A 85 10.93 -6.76 6.28
CA ASP A 85 10.01 -7.88 6.10
C ASP A 85 8.91 -7.62 5.06
N GLY A 86 8.95 -6.48 4.36
CA GLY A 86 7.96 -6.07 3.36
C GLY A 86 7.74 -7.11 2.25
N PHE A 87 8.72 -7.94 1.92
CA PHE A 87 8.53 -9.01 0.93
C PHE A 87 7.54 -10.10 1.37
N LYS A 88 7.35 -10.31 2.67
CA LYS A 88 6.42 -11.33 3.19
C LYS A 88 4.96 -10.94 2.99
N TYR A 89 4.69 -9.65 3.00
CA TYR A 89 3.32 -9.09 3.02
C TYR A 89 3.00 -8.25 1.79
N SER A 90 3.90 -8.20 0.79
CA SER A 90 3.75 -7.42 -0.43
C SER A 90 3.94 -8.27 -1.68
N GLY A 91 3.67 -7.68 -2.85
CA GLY A 91 4.00 -8.26 -4.15
C GLY A 91 5.39 -7.86 -4.69
N ALA A 92 6.25 -7.27 -3.85
CA ALA A 92 7.59 -6.88 -4.26
C ALA A 92 8.48 -8.11 -4.52
N VAL A 93 9.32 -8.07 -5.54
CA VAL A 93 10.20 -9.18 -5.90
C VAL A 93 11.64 -8.70 -6.02
N LYS A 94 12.60 -9.43 -5.44
CA LYS A 94 14.02 -9.18 -5.65
C LYS A 94 14.50 -9.86 -6.92
N VAL A 95 15.27 -9.14 -7.73
CA VAL A 95 15.89 -9.65 -8.96
C VAL A 95 17.32 -9.14 -9.08
N GLU A 96 18.14 -9.85 -9.81
CA GLU A 96 19.46 -9.36 -10.20
C GLU A 96 19.34 -8.49 -11.46
N CYS A 97 19.96 -7.32 -11.43
CA CYS A 97 19.99 -6.41 -12.57
C CYS A 97 20.85 -7.02 -13.69
N PRO A 98 20.31 -7.25 -14.90
CA PRO A 98 21.05 -7.90 -15.97
C PRO A 98 22.19 -7.04 -16.55
N PHE A 99 22.24 -5.73 -16.23
CA PHE A 99 23.25 -4.80 -16.73
C PHE A 99 24.41 -4.59 -15.75
N THR A 100 24.15 -4.70 -14.44
CA THR A 100 25.13 -4.37 -13.39
C THR A 100 25.45 -5.54 -12.46
N GLY A 101 24.63 -6.59 -12.44
CA GLY A 101 24.72 -7.69 -11.47
C GLY A 101 24.29 -7.30 -10.06
N GLU A 102 23.82 -6.06 -9.84
CA GLU A 102 23.33 -5.62 -8.54
C GLU A 102 21.94 -6.17 -8.26
N GLU A 103 21.66 -6.57 -7.03
CA GLU A 103 20.28 -6.87 -6.63
C GLU A 103 19.45 -5.58 -6.65
N VAL A 104 18.24 -5.66 -7.21
CA VAL A 104 17.21 -4.61 -7.18
C VAL A 104 15.85 -5.20 -6.78
N VAL A 105 14.95 -4.38 -6.26
CA VAL A 105 13.57 -4.75 -5.98
C VAL A 105 12.68 -4.27 -7.11
N LEU A 106 11.81 -5.12 -7.63
CA LEU A 106 10.75 -4.75 -8.55
C LEU A 106 9.47 -4.51 -7.76
N VAL A 107 8.92 -3.30 -7.90
CA VAL A 107 7.63 -2.94 -7.32
C VAL A 107 6.60 -2.86 -8.44
N PRO A 108 5.50 -3.65 -8.40
CA PRO A 108 4.52 -3.73 -9.49
C PRO A 108 3.65 -2.47 -9.57
N ALA A 109 3.35 -2.03 -10.79
CA ALA A 109 2.49 -0.88 -11.02
C ALA A 109 1.11 -1.02 -10.34
N LEU A 110 0.60 0.09 -9.81
CA LEU A 110 -0.73 0.17 -9.21
C LEU A 110 -1.66 0.91 -10.17
N TYR A 111 -2.38 0.14 -10.97
CA TYR A 111 -3.45 0.65 -11.83
C TYR A 111 -4.72 0.79 -10.99
N THR A 112 -5.23 2.02 -10.91
CA THR A 112 -6.47 2.33 -10.18
C THR A 112 -7.60 2.55 -11.16
N ASP A 113 -8.72 1.84 -10.99
CA ASP A 113 -9.93 2.06 -11.80
C ASP A 113 -10.54 3.44 -11.56
N VAL A 114 -10.49 3.90 -10.29
CA VAL A 114 -11.04 5.18 -9.84
C VAL A 114 -10.08 5.83 -8.87
N ALA A 115 -9.84 7.14 -9.04
CA ALA A 115 -9.07 7.95 -8.11
C ALA A 115 -9.96 9.06 -7.51
N LEU A 116 -9.92 9.20 -6.18
CA LEU A 116 -10.61 10.27 -5.44
C LEU A 116 -9.56 11.29 -4.99
N ILE A 117 -9.68 12.52 -5.52
CA ILE A 117 -8.75 13.63 -5.28
C ILE A 117 -9.56 14.85 -4.84
N HIS A 118 -9.15 15.46 -3.73
CA HIS A 118 -9.69 16.73 -3.26
C HIS A 118 -8.63 17.81 -3.46
N VAL A 119 -9.03 18.95 -4.04
CA VAL A 119 -8.17 20.11 -4.30
C VAL A 119 -8.86 21.37 -3.78
N HIS A 120 -8.06 22.35 -3.36
CA HIS A 120 -8.52 23.71 -3.11
C HIS A 120 -8.31 24.55 -4.38
N GLU A 121 -9.05 25.65 -4.49
CA GLU A 121 -8.84 26.70 -5.50
C GLU A 121 -7.95 27.81 -4.96
#